data_AF-A0A0F8WQ71-F1
#
_entry.id   AF-A0A0F8WQ71-F1
#
_cell.length_a   1.000
_cell.length_b   1.000
_cell.length_c   1.000
_cell.angle_alpha   90.00
_cell.angle_beta   90.00
_cell.angle_gamma   90.00
#
_symmetry.space_group_name_H-M   'P 1'
#
loop_
_entity.id
_entity.type
_entity.pdbx_description
1 polymer ?
#
loop_
_entity_poly.entity_id
_entity_poly.type
_entity_poly.pdbx_seq_one_letter_code
_entity_poly.pdbx_strand_id
1 'polypeptide(L)' 'VDKARLAAEAIVCEAELTSPWPSAAITSDTLHDVMGTPPHPNCYGAIFHDKRFVATGERVRSKRPEAHGRWIEVWRLT' A
#
# COMPACT_ATOMS: atom_id res chain seq x y z
N VAL A 1 2.67 -11.82 -8.99
CA VAL A 1 1.49 -10.99 -8.68
C VAL A 1 0.76 -11.53 -7.46
N ASP A 2 0.48 -12.83 -7.35
CA ASP A 2 -0.27 -13.38 -6.21
C ASP A 2 0.39 -13.21 -4.83
N LYS A 3 1.70 -13.44 -4.69
CA LYS A 3 2.39 -13.23 -3.40
C LYS A 3 2.36 -11.78 -2.92
N ALA A 4 2.45 -10.84 -3.86
CA ALA A 4 2.43 -9.41 -3.60
C ALA A 4 1.04 -8.94 -3.13
N ARG A 5 -0.01 -9.46 -3.77
CA ARG A 5 -1.40 -9.26 -3.38
C ARG A 5 -1.68 -9.82 -1.98
N LEU A 6 -1.26 -11.06 -1.71
CA LEU A 6 -1.44 -11.68 -0.39
C LEU A 6 -0.72 -10.91 0.73
N ALA A 7 0.46 -10.35 0.45
CA ALA A 7 1.17 -9.49 1.40
C ALA A 7 0.41 -8.18 1.65
N ALA A 8 -0.13 -7.54 0.60
CA ALA A 8 -0.95 -6.33 0.74
C ALA A 8 -2.21 -6.59 1.58
N GLU A 9 -2.90 -7.71 1.34
CA GLU A 9 -4.07 -8.12 2.10
C GLU A 9 -3.73 -8.40 3.57
N ALA A 10 -2.63 -9.12 3.84
CA ALA A 10 -2.19 -9.40 5.21
C ALA A 10 -1.88 -8.14 6.01
N ILE A 11 -1.19 -7.16 5.40
CA ILE A 11 -0.88 -5.87 6.05
C ILE A 11 -2.15 -5.10 6.40
N VAL A 12 -3.12 -5.04 5.49
CA VAL A 12 -4.40 -4.36 5.77
C VAL A 12 -5.14 -5.09 6.88
N CYS A 13 -5.23 -6.42 6.85
CA CYS A 13 -5.87 -7.18 7.92
C CYS A 13 -5.18 -7.00 9.28
N GLU A 14 -3.84 -6.97 9.34
CA GLU A 14 -3.12 -6.68 10.59
C GLU A 14 -3.32 -5.24 11.08
N ALA A 15 -3.36 -4.27 10.16
CA ALA A 15 -3.66 -2.88 10.48
C ALA A 15 -5.11 -2.69 10.96
N GLU A 16 -6.09 -3.44 10.44
CA GLU A 16 -7.48 -3.49 10.94
C GLU A 16 -7.54 -4.09 12.35
N LEU A 17 -6.75 -5.13 12.64
CA LEU A 17 -6.72 -5.79 13.95
C LEU A 17 -6.08 -4.94 15.06
N THR A 18 -5.20 -4.01 14.70
CA THR A 18 -4.45 -3.16 15.64
C THR A 18 -5.00 -1.74 15.75
N SER A 19 -5.83 -1.31 14.79
CA SER A 19 -6.47 0.00 14.79
C SER A 19 -7.89 -0.08 15.36
N PRO A 20 -8.27 0.76 16.34
CA PRO A 20 -9.66 0.84 16.81
C PRO A 20 -10.63 1.48 15.81
N TRP A 21 -10.19 1.79 14.58
CA TRP A 21 -10.98 2.43 13.53
C TRP A 21 -11.08 1.53 12.29
N PRO A 22 -12.27 1.35 11.69
CA PRO A 22 -12.55 0.38 10.62
C PRO A 22 -12.07 0.81 9.23
N SER A 23 -10.85 1.35 9.13
CA SER A 23 -10.24 1.63 7.83
C SER A 23 -8.72 1.64 7.92
N ALA A 24 -8.13 0.46 7.85
CA ALA A 24 -6.71 0.27 7.61
C ALA A 24 -6.34 0.89 6.27
N ALA A 25 -5.60 1.99 6.35
CA ALA A 25 -5.07 2.69 5.20
C ALA A 25 -3.68 2.15 4.85
N ILE A 26 -3.46 1.83 3.57
CA ILE A 26 -2.19 1.32 3.04
C ILE A 26 -1.65 2.25 1.96
N THR A 27 -0.33 2.34 1.85
CA THR A 27 0.36 3.11 0.81
C THR A 27 1.36 2.26 0.05
N SER A 28 1.84 2.75 -1.09
CA SER A 28 2.92 2.06 -1.83
C SER A 28 4.22 1.93 -1.03
N ASP A 29 4.46 2.82 -0.07
CA ASP A 29 5.62 2.74 0.81
C ASP A 29 5.48 1.57 1.78
N THR A 30 4.28 1.34 2.32
CA THR A 30 3.99 0.20 3.19
C THR A 30 4.27 -1.13 2.49
N LEU A 31 3.97 -1.23 1.20
CA LEU A 31 4.27 -2.41 0.40
C LEU A 31 5.77 -2.57 0.12
N HIS A 32 6.53 -1.49 0.12
CA HIS A 32 7.97 -1.51 -0.09
C HIS A 32 8.74 -2.13 1.08
N ASP A 33 8.22 -2.00 2.30
CA ASP A 33 8.84 -2.56 3.49
C ASP A 33 8.62 -4.09 3.59
N VAL A 34 7.50 -4.56 3.05
CA VAL A 34 7.06 -5.96 3.19
C VAL A 34 7.37 -6.79 1.95
N MET A 35 7.37 -6.18 0.77
CA MET A 35 7.78 -6.85 -0.45
C MET A 35 9.24 -6.50 -0.76
N GLY A 36 10.02 -7.51 -1.12
CA GLY A 36 11.37 -7.29 -1.66
C GLY A 36 11.33 -6.42 -2.92
N THR A 37 12.49 -5.88 -3.30
CA THR A 37 12.64 -4.98 -4.44
C THR A 37 12.00 -5.57 -5.71
N PRO A 38 10.94 -4.95 -6.25
CA PRO A 38 10.30 -5.44 -7.46
C PRO A 38 11.20 -5.18 -8.66
N PRO A 39 10.98 -5.90 -9.77
CA PRO A 39 11.70 -5.67 -11.01
C PRO A 39 11.48 -4.26 -11.59
N HIS A 40 10.41 -3.56 -11.18
CA HIS A 40 10.17 -2.17 -11.56
C HIS A 40 9.49 -1.39 -10.43
N PRO A 41 9.89 -0.13 -10.15
CA PRO A 41 9.35 0.66 -9.03
C PRO A 41 7.84 0.95 -9.15
N ASN A 42 7.28 0.96 -10.35
CA ASN A 42 5.83 1.15 -10.56
C ASN A 42 5.00 -0.10 -10.22
N CYS A 43 5.62 -1.27 -9.98
CA CYS A 43 4.90 -2.50 -9.66
C CYS A 43 4.11 -2.40 -8.35
N TYR A 44 4.56 -1.57 -7.41
CA TYR A 44 3.82 -1.33 -6.16
C TYR A 44 2.46 -0.67 -6.42
N GLY A 45 2.43 0.35 -7.28
CA GLY A 45 1.20 1.03 -7.66
C GLY A 45 0.23 0.13 -8.42
N ALA A 46 0.76 -0.81 -9.22
CA ALA A 46 -0.04 -1.76 -9.98
C ALA A 46 -0.91 -2.67 -9.11
N ILE A 47 -0.53 -2.93 -7.86
CA ILE A 47 -1.30 -3.76 -6.92
C ILE A 47 -2.64 -3.09 -6.58
N PHE A 48 -2.64 -1.77 -6.49
CA PHE A 48 -3.83 -0.99 -6.15
C PHE A 48 -4.83 -0.83 -7.31
N HIS A 49 -4.54 -1.37 -8.49
CA HIS A 49 -5.53 -1.51 -9.56
C HIS A 49 -6.49 -2.71 -9.35
N ASP A 50 -6.25 -3.56 -8.35
CA ASP A 50 -7.22 -4.59 -7.96
C ASP A 50 -8.48 -3.95 -7.36
N LYS A 51 -9.66 -4.49 -7.69
CA LYS A 51 -10.98 -3.98 -7.29
C LYS A 51 -11.20 -3.97 -5.78
N ARG A 52 -10.40 -4.71 -5.02
CA ARG A 52 -10.45 -4.76 -3.55
C ARG A 52 -9.88 -3.50 -2.91
N PHE A 53 -9.06 -2.74 -3.64
CA PHE A 53 -8.50 -1.49 -3.14
C PHE A 53 -9.30 -0.31 -3.67
N VAL A 54 -9.61 0.62 -2.77
CA VAL A 54 -10.28 1.88 -3.10
C VAL A 54 -9.37 3.02 -2.67
N ALA A 55 -9.09 3.92 -3.61
CA ALA A 55 -8.42 5.17 -3.34
C ALA A 55 -9.26 6.03 -2.38
N THR A 56 -8.63 6.57 -1.33
CA THR A 56 -9.33 7.45 -0.37
C THR A 56 -9.40 8.90 -0.87
N GLY A 57 -8.63 9.25 -1.90
CA GLY A 57 -8.43 10.62 -2.37
C GLY A 57 -7.37 11.39 -1.58
N GLU A 58 -6.87 10.83 -0.49
CA GLU A 58 -5.78 11.42 0.29
C GLU A 58 -4.41 11.08 -0.31
N ARG A 59 -3.46 11.99 -0.17
CA ARG A 59 -2.07 11.78 -0.59
C ARG A 59 -1.13 12.11 0.56
N VAL A 60 -0.16 11.25 0.78
CA VAL A 60 0.90 11.45 1.77
C VAL A 60 2.25 11.58 1.09
N ARG A 61 3.20 12.22 1.77
CA ARG A 61 4.56 12.33 1.26
C ARG A 61 5.32 11.05 1.58
N SER A 62 5.90 10.45 0.55
CA SER A 62 6.75 9.26 0.68
C SER A 62 7.88 9.53 1.66
N LYS A 63 8.12 8.60 2.58
CA LYS A 63 9.21 8.69 3.58
C LYS A 63 10.51 8.07 3.09
N ARG A 64 10.43 7.29 2.02
CA ARG A 64 11.59 6.61 1.42
C ARG A 64 12.61 7.60 0.82
N PRO A 65 13.92 7.44 1.10
CA PRO A 65 14.97 8.30 0.57
C PRO A 65 14.99 8.39 -0.96
N GLU A 66 14.81 7.25 -1.63
CA GLU A 66 14.87 7.11 -3.10
C GLU A 66 13.63 7.66 -3.82
N ALA A 67 12.54 7.91 -3.08
CA ALA A 67 11.32 8.44 -3.64
C ALA A 67 11.31 9.97 -3.70
N HIS A 68 12.36 10.65 -3.21
CA HIS A 68 12.51 12.11 -3.24
C HIS A 68 11.26 12.89 -2.75
N GLY A 69 10.55 12.33 -1.77
CA GLY A 69 9.35 12.94 -1.23
C GLY A 69 8.18 13.05 -2.22
N ARG A 70 8.04 12.11 -3.15
CA ARG A 70 6.87 11.96 -4.03
C ARG A 70 5.57 11.87 -3.22
N TRP A 71 4.51 12.44 -3.77
CA TRP A 71 3.15 12.30 -3.24
C TRP A 71 2.55 10.97 -3.66
N ILE A 72 2.33 10.08 -2.70
CA ILE A 72 1.74 8.76 -2.90
C ILE A 72 0.30 8.74 -2.39
N GLU A 73 -0.53 7.97 -3.08
CA GLU A 73 -1.95 7.86 -2.78
C GLU A 73 -2.19 6.88 -1.62
N VAL A 74 -3.23 7.15 -0.85
CA VAL A 74 -3.67 6.32 0.27
C VAL A 74 -4.84 5.44 -0.21
N TRP A 75 -4.75 4.15 0.12
CA TRP A 75 -5.70 3.13 -0.30
C TRP A 75 -6.32 2.44 0.90
N ARG A 76 -7.55 1.97 0.77
CA ARG A 76 -8.22 1.12 1.77
C ARG A 76 -8.71 -0.17 1.11
N LEU A 77 -8.88 -1.21 1.91
CA LEU A 77 -9.56 -2.43 1.47
C LEU A 77 -11.08 -2.27 1.66
N THR A 78 -11.87 -2.83 0.75
CA THR A 78 -13.35 -2.90 0.84
C THR A 78 -13.85 -4.33 0.92
#